data_AF-A0A841K1I6-F1
#
_entry.id   AF-A0A841K1I6-F1
#
_cell.length_a   1.000
_cell.length_b   1.000
_cell.length_c   1.000
_cell.angle_alpha   90.00
_cell.angle_beta   90.00
_cell.angle_gamma   90.00
#
_symmetry.space_group_name_H-M   'P 1'
#
loop_
_entity.id
_entity.type
_entity.pdbx_description
1 polymer ?
#
loop_
_entity_poly.entity_id
_entity_poly.type
_entity_poly.pdbx_seq_one_letter_code
_entity_poly.pdbx_strand_id
1 'polypeptide(L)'
;MPRPSKRPKTADMIQAATLFYVNGKRKGDIATAMTTDTREVTWLLEEAKKRGIVKIQVQGTIATDLEEKIRSKYPHIQKVIIAVGNQVTAPEKHAELHRRWGIMAADYFEKLLQKQPIDQPIHIGVSGGEHLLEFVNAVQPVTRENVYVHVTALVGRGRLSLGSSHIDPVVAATILWSHCGYLPGHIEYATVSPYVSKAPGAEGRRAVREEIAKLETNQTLMDVIRRIDGIDIAFVSMGTVNPGRVNPITRNRVTMTSLLEKIVTPAQLEQEGAVGEMVYCCFDAQGNWQKKWEFFVTAGHGTRYAGVEFYKHMVATGRKVVCFGGPFMLNAIKVALKTKMFNVWITDEYTARQIAESD
;
A
#
# COMPACT_ATOMS: atom_id res chain seq x y z
N MET A 1 23.71 25.25 -53.09
CA MET A 1 22.88 26.05 -52.18
C MET A 1 22.29 25.14 -51.11
N PRO A 2 22.37 25.45 -49.81
CA PRO A 2 21.66 24.68 -48.79
C PRO A 2 20.15 24.92 -48.95
N ARG A 3 19.33 23.86 -48.90
CA ARG A 3 17.86 24.00 -48.90
C ARG A 3 17.44 24.86 -47.70
N PRO A 4 16.51 25.82 -47.84
CA PRO A 4 15.98 26.55 -46.70
C PRO A 4 15.36 25.56 -45.72
N SER A 5 15.59 25.72 -44.41
CA SER A 5 14.98 24.86 -43.40
C SER A 5 13.46 25.08 -43.42
N LYS A 6 12.74 24.24 -44.16
CA LYS A 6 11.28 24.29 -44.28
C LYS A 6 10.70 24.09 -42.87
N ARG A 7 10.01 25.10 -42.32
CA ARG A 7 9.27 24.98 -41.06
C ARG A 7 7.84 24.54 -41.37
N PRO A 8 7.35 23.45 -40.78
CA PRO A 8 5.97 23.02 -40.99
C PRO A 8 5.02 23.97 -40.27
N LYS A 9 3.86 24.23 -40.88
CA LYS A 9 2.80 24.97 -40.22
C LYS A 9 2.14 24.07 -39.16
N THR A 10 1.79 24.64 -38.02
CA THR A 10 1.10 23.92 -36.94
C THR A 10 -0.21 23.29 -37.40
N ALA A 11 -0.96 23.97 -38.28
CA ALA A 11 -2.19 23.45 -38.86
C ALA A 11 -1.97 22.15 -39.64
N ASP A 12 -0.93 22.08 -40.48
CA ASP A 12 -0.60 20.90 -41.28
C ASP A 12 -0.19 19.71 -40.38
N MET A 13 0.55 19.99 -39.30
CA MET A 13 0.92 18.98 -38.30
C MET A 13 -0.30 18.44 -37.54
N ILE A 14 -1.22 19.31 -37.12
CA ILE A 14 -2.47 18.91 -36.46
C ILE A 14 -3.32 18.07 -37.42
N GLN A 15 -3.50 18.53 -38.65
CA GLN A 15 -4.33 17.83 -39.64
C GLN A 15 -3.78 16.44 -39.96
N ALA A 16 -2.47 16.31 -40.21
CA ALA A 16 -1.82 15.02 -40.44
C ALA A 16 -1.97 14.09 -39.22
N ALA A 17 -1.75 14.63 -38.01
CA ALA A 17 -1.88 13.89 -36.76
C ALA A 17 -3.31 13.40 -36.51
N THR A 18 -4.32 14.24 -36.73
CA THR A 18 -5.73 13.87 -36.60
C THR A 18 -6.09 12.75 -37.57
N LEU A 19 -5.75 12.90 -38.85
CA LEU A 19 -6.04 11.87 -39.86
C LEU A 19 -5.36 10.53 -39.55
N PHE A 20 -4.14 10.55 -39.02
CA PHE A 20 -3.39 9.34 -38.71
C PHE A 20 -3.80 8.69 -37.38
N TYR A 21 -3.73 9.44 -36.28
CA TYR A 21 -3.92 8.89 -34.93
C TYR A 21 -5.38 8.83 -34.49
N VAL A 22 -6.23 9.75 -34.95
CA VAL A 22 -7.65 9.79 -34.57
C VAL A 22 -8.51 9.05 -35.57
N ASN A 23 -8.29 9.29 -36.87
CA ASN A 23 -9.09 8.67 -37.93
C ASN A 23 -8.50 7.37 -38.49
N GLY A 24 -7.31 6.95 -38.04
CA GLY A 24 -6.71 5.66 -38.42
C GLY A 24 -6.33 5.54 -39.90
N LYS A 25 -6.20 6.66 -40.64
CA LYS A 25 -5.88 6.63 -42.07
C LYS A 25 -4.44 6.19 -42.31
N ARG A 26 -4.19 5.48 -43.41
CA ARG A 26 -2.83 5.13 -43.83
C ARG A 26 -2.14 6.38 -44.37
N LYS A 27 -0.82 6.46 -44.21
CA LYS A 27 -0.02 7.63 -44.62
C LYS A 27 -0.18 7.99 -46.10
N GLY A 28 -0.40 7.01 -46.98
CA GLY A 28 -0.68 7.24 -48.40
C GLY A 28 -2.04 7.93 -48.63
N ASP A 29 -3.08 7.53 -47.90
CA ASP A 29 -4.41 8.15 -47.99
C ASP A 29 -4.39 9.60 -47.46
N ILE A 30 -3.56 9.84 -46.44
CA ILE A 30 -3.32 11.18 -45.88
C ILE A 30 -2.56 12.05 -46.89
N ALA A 31 -1.55 11.48 -47.55
CA ALA A 31 -0.78 12.18 -48.58
C ALA A 31 -1.70 12.67 -49.71
N THR A 32 -2.59 11.81 -50.20
CA THR A 32 -3.62 12.18 -51.18
C THR A 32 -4.57 13.26 -50.64
N ALA A 33 -5.09 13.09 -49.41
CA ALA A 33 -6.03 14.03 -48.79
C ALA A 33 -5.44 15.42 -48.51
N MET A 34 -4.13 15.50 -48.26
CA MET A 34 -3.41 16.74 -48.00
C MET A 34 -2.67 17.27 -49.23
N THR A 35 -2.85 16.64 -50.40
CA THR A 35 -2.18 17.00 -51.66
C THR A 35 -0.65 17.09 -51.49
N THR A 36 -0.08 16.09 -50.81
CA THR A 36 1.35 15.99 -50.49
C THR A 36 1.85 14.56 -50.69
N ASP A 37 3.10 14.28 -50.33
CA ASP A 37 3.67 12.93 -50.41
C ASP A 37 3.80 12.25 -49.03
N THR A 38 3.97 10.93 -49.04
CA THR A 38 4.05 10.09 -47.83
C THR A 38 5.27 10.42 -46.96
N ARG A 39 6.35 10.96 -47.54
CA ARG A 39 7.55 11.41 -46.79
C ARG A 39 7.23 12.69 -46.03
N GLU A 40 6.54 13.64 -46.65
CA GLU A 40 6.09 14.87 -45.99
C GLU A 40 5.10 14.57 -44.85
N VAL A 41 4.14 13.65 -45.06
CA VAL A 41 3.23 13.21 -43.98
C VAL A 41 4.01 12.59 -42.82
N THR A 42 5.01 11.75 -43.10
CA THR A 42 5.85 11.16 -42.06
C THR A 42 6.63 12.22 -41.30
N TRP A 43 7.21 13.19 -42.00
CA TRP A 43 7.93 14.30 -41.39
C TRP A 43 7.01 15.20 -40.54
N LEU A 44 5.80 15.51 -41.01
CA LEU A 44 4.80 16.27 -40.25
C LEU A 44 4.39 15.56 -38.95
N LEU A 45 4.20 14.24 -38.98
CA LEU A 45 3.87 13.44 -37.80
C LEU A 45 5.02 13.43 -36.78
N GLU A 46 6.27 13.26 -37.24
CA GLU A 46 7.44 13.32 -36.36
C GLU A 46 7.62 14.71 -35.74
N GLU A 47 7.39 15.77 -36.51
CA GLU A 47 7.54 17.12 -36.00
C GLU A 47 6.39 17.53 -35.07
N ALA A 48 5.18 16.98 -35.29
CA ALA A 48 4.06 17.10 -34.36
C ALA A 48 4.36 16.45 -33.00
N LYS A 49 5.03 15.28 -32.99
CA LYS A 49 5.50 14.65 -31.74
C LYS A 49 6.58 15.49 -31.07
N LYS A 50 7.60 15.90 -31.83
CA LYS A 50 8.76 16.65 -31.31
C LYS A 50 8.34 17.96 -30.63
N ARG A 51 7.29 18.60 -31.14
CA ARG A 51 6.76 19.86 -30.62
C ARG A 51 5.64 19.68 -29.57
N GLY A 52 5.33 18.44 -29.18
CA GLY A 52 4.32 18.15 -28.17
C GLY A 52 2.87 18.36 -28.62
N ILE A 53 2.62 18.54 -29.93
CA ILE A 53 1.27 18.63 -30.51
C ILE A 53 0.58 17.25 -30.41
N VAL A 54 1.35 16.18 -30.58
CA VAL A 54 0.91 14.80 -30.34
C VAL A 54 1.67 14.24 -29.15
N LYS A 55 0.93 13.78 -28.14
CA LYS A 55 1.47 13.03 -27.00
C LYS A 55 0.92 11.61 -27.05
N ILE A 56 1.80 10.65 -27.32
CA ILE A 56 1.43 9.22 -27.30
C ILE A 56 1.61 8.73 -25.87
N GLN A 57 0.56 8.17 -25.29
CA GLN A 57 0.58 7.58 -23.95
C GLN A 57 0.16 6.12 -24.08
N VAL A 58 1.07 5.20 -23.76
CA VAL A 58 0.79 3.77 -23.74
C VAL A 58 0.41 3.41 -22.30
N GLN A 59 -0.80 2.90 -22.08
CA GLN A 59 -1.20 2.40 -20.76
C GLN A 59 -0.26 1.23 -20.39
N GLY A 60 0.62 1.48 -19.42
CA GLY A 60 1.77 0.64 -19.06
C GLY A 60 3.01 1.50 -18.77
N THR A 61 3.37 2.44 -19.64
CA THR A 61 4.58 3.26 -19.47
C THR A 61 4.46 4.24 -18.32
N ILE A 62 3.27 4.78 -18.06
CA ILE A 62 3.04 5.71 -16.94
C ILE A 62 3.42 5.06 -15.60
N ALA A 63 2.95 3.83 -15.38
CA ALA A 63 3.22 3.11 -14.15
C ALA A 63 4.72 2.80 -14.02
N THR A 64 5.36 2.41 -15.13
CA THR A 64 6.82 2.20 -15.18
C THR A 64 7.59 3.49 -14.89
N ASP A 65 7.27 4.60 -15.54
CA ASP A 65 7.94 5.90 -15.36
C ASP A 65 7.80 6.40 -13.92
N LEU A 66 6.60 6.28 -13.32
CA LEU A 66 6.36 6.67 -11.94
C LEU A 66 7.10 5.76 -10.96
N GLU A 67 7.07 4.44 -11.19
CA GLU A 67 7.83 3.48 -10.39
C GLU A 67 9.34 3.81 -10.43
N GLU A 68 9.90 4.06 -11.61
CA GLU A 68 11.32 4.41 -11.77
C GLU A 68 11.66 5.70 -11.01
N LYS A 69 10.85 6.76 -11.17
CA LYS A 69 11.05 8.02 -10.42
C LYS A 69 11.01 7.81 -8.91
N ILE A 70 10.02 7.05 -8.41
CA ILE A 70 9.89 6.76 -6.98
C ILE A 70 11.10 5.97 -6.49
N ARG A 71 11.56 4.97 -7.24
CA ARG A 71 12.74 4.17 -6.88
C ARG A 71 14.04 4.97 -6.93
N SER A 72 14.18 5.91 -7.87
CA SER A 72 15.29 6.87 -7.88
C SER A 72 15.29 7.77 -6.65
N LYS A 73 14.11 8.26 -6.23
CA LYS A 73 13.98 9.10 -5.02
C LYS A 73 14.16 8.29 -3.73
N TYR A 74 13.73 7.02 -3.72
CA TYR A 74 13.76 6.14 -2.56
C TYR A 74 14.45 4.80 -2.91
N PRO A 75 15.79 4.72 -2.89
CA PRO A 75 16.54 3.55 -3.40
C PRO A 75 16.30 2.22 -2.67
N HIS A 76 15.76 2.28 -1.45
CA HIS A 76 15.39 1.08 -0.68
C HIS A 76 14.09 0.44 -1.21
N ILE A 77 13.30 1.17 -2.01
CA ILE A 77 12.10 0.65 -2.67
C ILE A 77 12.52 -0.25 -3.82
N GLN A 78 12.14 -1.51 -3.71
CA GLN A 78 12.46 -2.55 -4.68
C GLN A 78 11.40 -2.66 -5.77
N LYS A 79 10.14 -2.36 -5.44
CA LYS A 79 9.01 -2.43 -6.38
C LYS A 79 7.93 -1.43 -6.00
N VAL A 80 7.35 -0.78 -7.00
CA VAL A 80 6.09 -0.04 -6.86
C VAL A 80 5.06 -0.65 -7.81
N ILE A 81 3.88 -0.95 -7.29
CA ILE A 81 2.79 -1.58 -8.01
C ILE A 81 1.66 -0.55 -8.07
N ILE A 82 1.45 0.02 -9.26
CA ILE A 82 0.60 1.19 -9.46
C ILE A 82 -0.69 0.79 -10.19
N ALA A 83 -1.82 0.94 -9.51
CA ALA A 83 -3.14 0.87 -10.13
C ALA A 83 -3.41 2.16 -10.93
N VAL A 84 -3.25 2.07 -12.26
CA VAL A 84 -3.50 3.17 -13.23
C VAL A 84 -4.96 3.63 -13.16
N GLY A 85 -5.22 4.93 -13.07
CA GLY A 85 -6.58 5.43 -12.95
C GLY A 85 -6.68 6.86 -12.43
N ASN A 86 -7.91 7.38 -12.41
CA ASN A 86 -8.21 8.72 -11.93
C ASN A 86 -8.29 8.79 -10.39
N GLN A 87 -8.16 10.00 -9.85
CA GLN A 87 -8.32 10.26 -8.42
C GLN A 87 -9.65 9.71 -7.90
N VAL A 88 -9.60 9.11 -6.71
CA VAL A 88 -10.78 8.62 -6.00
C VAL A 88 -11.57 9.81 -5.45
N THR A 89 -12.73 10.07 -6.04
CA THR A 89 -13.63 11.16 -5.65
C THR A 89 -14.95 10.68 -5.04
N ALA A 90 -15.18 9.36 -5.00
CA ALA A 90 -16.44 8.76 -4.55
C ALA A 90 -16.20 7.40 -3.86
N PRO A 91 -17.09 6.96 -2.94
CA PRO A 91 -16.96 5.68 -2.24
C PRO A 91 -16.89 4.45 -3.16
N GLU A 92 -17.62 4.44 -4.28
CA GLU A 92 -17.65 3.30 -5.20
C GLU A 92 -16.30 3.13 -5.90
N LYS A 93 -15.70 4.24 -6.32
CA LYS A 93 -14.35 4.27 -6.90
C LYS A 93 -13.28 3.85 -5.87
N HIS A 94 -13.52 4.14 -4.59
CA HIS A 94 -12.64 3.68 -3.52
C HIS A 94 -12.68 2.15 -3.40
N ALA A 95 -13.87 1.55 -3.37
CA ALA A 95 -14.00 0.09 -3.32
C ALA A 95 -13.42 -0.60 -4.57
N GLU A 96 -13.62 -0.02 -5.76
CA GLU A 96 -13.01 -0.53 -7.00
C GLU A 96 -11.47 -0.50 -6.93
N LEU A 97 -10.89 0.59 -6.44
CA LEU A 97 -9.44 0.71 -6.27
C LEU A 97 -8.90 -0.38 -5.33
N HIS A 98 -9.58 -0.63 -4.21
CA HIS A 98 -9.17 -1.65 -3.24
C HIS A 98 -9.19 -3.05 -3.85
N ARG A 99 -10.24 -3.40 -4.60
CA ARG A 99 -10.29 -4.67 -5.35
C ARG A 99 -9.13 -4.82 -6.31
N ARG A 100 -8.81 -3.76 -7.05
CA ARG A 100 -7.67 -3.75 -7.98
C ARG A 100 -6.33 -3.94 -7.25
N TRP A 101 -6.14 -3.27 -6.12
CA TRP A 101 -4.96 -3.50 -5.27
C TRP A 101 -4.88 -4.94 -4.80
N GLY A 102 -6.00 -5.55 -4.41
CA GLY A 102 -6.06 -6.95 -4.00
C GLY A 102 -5.56 -7.89 -5.09
N ILE A 103 -6.07 -7.75 -6.31
CA ILE A 103 -5.64 -8.54 -7.48
C ILE A 103 -4.14 -8.35 -7.75
N MET A 104 -3.67 -7.11 -7.80
CA MET A 104 -2.26 -6.82 -8.07
C MET A 104 -1.33 -7.33 -6.95
N ALA A 105 -1.80 -7.33 -5.70
CA ALA A 105 -1.07 -7.89 -4.57
C ALA A 105 -1.02 -9.42 -4.63
N ALA A 106 -2.11 -10.08 -5.04
CA ALA A 106 -2.15 -11.53 -5.27
C ALA A 106 -1.16 -11.95 -6.36
N ASP A 107 -1.15 -11.24 -7.50
CA ASP A 107 -0.16 -11.46 -8.57
C ASP A 107 1.29 -11.30 -8.07
N TYR A 108 1.53 -10.32 -7.20
CA TYR A 108 2.85 -10.10 -6.63
C TYR A 108 3.23 -11.16 -5.59
N PHE A 109 2.27 -11.62 -4.79
CA PHE A 109 2.43 -12.74 -3.87
C PHE A 109 2.87 -14.00 -4.62
N GLU A 110 2.23 -14.37 -5.71
CA GLU A 110 2.65 -15.52 -6.53
C GLU A 110 4.08 -15.35 -7.05
N LYS A 111 4.43 -14.16 -7.54
CA LYS A 111 5.79 -13.85 -8.01
C LYS A 111 6.83 -13.90 -6.91
N LEU A 112 6.47 -13.56 -5.67
CA LEU A 112 7.37 -13.67 -4.52
C LEU A 112 7.63 -15.15 -4.19
N LEU A 113 6.59 -15.97 -4.15
CA LEU A 113 6.70 -17.40 -3.84
C LEU A 113 7.50 -18.16 -4.90
N GLN A 114 7.30 -17.87 -6.19
CA GLN A 114 8.05 -18.48 -7.30
C GLN A 114 9.57 -18.26 -7.22
N LYS A 115 10.01 -17.22 -6.49
CA LYS A 115 11.44 -16.91 -6.31
C LYS A 115 12.06 -17.62 -5.11
N GLN A 116 11.25 -18.21 -4.24
CA GLN A 116 11.74 -18.91 -3.06
C GLN A 116 11.98 -20.39 -3.38
N PRO A 117 12.97 -21.03 -2.73
CA PRO A 117 13.11 -22.48 -2.78
C PRO A 117 11.85 -23.17 -2.27
N ILE A 118 11.40 -24.20 -3.00
CA ILE A 118 10.18 -24.96 -2.66
C ILE A 118 10.35 -25.74 -1.34
N ASP A 119 11.58 -26.09 -1.00
CA ASP A 119 11.96 -26.90 0.16
C ASP A 119 12.18 -26.10 1.45
N GLN A 120 12.12 -24.77 1.40
CA GLN A 120 12.32 -23.92 2.57
C GLN A 120 11.01 -23.29 3.05
N PRO A 121 10.73 -23.31 4.36
CA PRO A 121 9.55 -22.66 4.92
C PRO A 121 9.61 -21.14 4.69
N ILE A 122 8.49 -20.57 4.29
CA ILE A 122 8.29 -19.13 4.05
C ILE A 122 7.25 -18.64 5.03
N HIS A 123 7.65 -17.75 5.92
CA HIS A 123 6.80 -17.18 6.96
C HIS A 123 6.22 -15.84 6.48
N ILE A 124 4.89 -15.79 6.31
CA ILE A 124 4.17 -14.67 5.73
C ILE A 124 3.31 -14.01 6.80
N GLY A 125 3.68 -12.81 7.20
CA GLY A 125 2.88 -11.96 8.09
C GLY A 125 1.80 -11.21 7.31
N VAL A 126 0.56 -11.23 7.79
CA VAL A 126 -0.55 -10.46 7.24
C VAL A 126 -1.17 -9.57 8.32
N SER A 127 -1.40 -8.30 7.97
CA SER A 127 -2.10 -7.34 8.85
C SER A 127 -3.62 -7.35 8.61
N GLY A 128 -4.34 -6.46 9.30
CA GLY A 128 -5.78 -6.30 9.13
C GLY A 128 -6.15 -5.19 8.15
N GLY A 129 -7.45 -4.91 8.08
CA GLY A 129 -8.03 -3.86 7.24
C GLY A 129 -8.49 -4.32 5.86
N GLU A 130 -9.15 -3.40 5.16
CA GLU A 130 -9.86 -3.69 3.91
C GLU A 130 -8.92 -4.06 2.76
N HIS A 131 -7.76 -3.40 2.66
CA HIS A 131 -6.76 -3.72 1.63
C HIS A 131 -6.29 -5.17 1.70
N LEU A 132 -6.05 -5.65 2.93
CA LEU A 132 -5.57 -7.02 3.14
C LEU A 132 -6.68 -8.03 2.90
N LEU A 133 -7.94 -7.69 3.24
CA LEU A 133 -9.09 -8.53 2.89
C LEU A 133 -9.23 -8.72 1.38
N GLU A 134 -9.13 -7.64 0.59
CA GLU A 134 -9.18 -7.73 -0.87
C GLU A 134 -8.00 -8.52 -1.45
N PHE A 135 -6.81 -8.37 -0.88
CA PHE A 135 -5.64 -9.17 -1.26
C PHE A 135 -5.86 -10.65 -1.03
N VAL A 136 -6.20 -11.07 0.19
CA VAL A 136 -6.30 -12.50 0.50
C VAL A 136 -7.45 -13.17 -0.25
N ASN A 137 -8.55 -12.44 -0.52
CA ASN A 137 -9.65 -12.92 -1.35
C ASN A 137 -9.26 -13.11 -2.83
N ALA A 138 -8.30 -12.33 -3.32
CA ALA A 138 -7.84 -12.42 -4.71
C ALA A 138 -6.78 -13.52 -4.92
N VAL A 139 -6.12 -13.99 -3.87
CA VAL A 139 -5.17 -15.12 -3.94
C VAL A 139 -5.90 -16.36 -4.42
N GLN A 140 -5.35 -17.06 -5.41
CA GLN A 140 -5.95 -18.29 -5.91
C GLN A 140 -5.75 -19.44 -4.92
N PRO A 141 -6.80 -20.23 -4.63
CA PRO A 141 -6.69 -21.41 -3.78
C PRO A 141 -5.78 -22.47 -4.42
N VAL A 142 -4.62 -22.69 -3.82
CA VAL A 142 -3.63 -23.69 -4.23
C VAL A 142 -2.91 -24.20 -2.98
N THR A 143 -2.66 -25.50 -2.87
CA THR A 143 -1.88 -26.04 -1.76
C THR A 143 -0.44 -25.56 -1.84
N ARG A 144 0.06 -24.95 -0.75
CA ARG A 144 1.41 -24.41 -0.66
C ARG A 144 2.09 -24.96 0.59
N GLU A 145 2.75 -26.11 0.45
CA GLU A 145 3.34 -26.87 1.56
C GLU A 145 4.46 -26.15 2.30
N ASN A 146 5.08 -25.14 1.70
CA ASN A 146 6.15 -24.38 2.32
C ASN A 146 5.69 -23.03 2.88
N VAL A 147 4.40 -22.68 2.80
CA VAL A 147 3.90 -21.38 3.28
C VAL A 147 3.31 -21.51 4.68
N TYR A 148 3.80 -20.68 5.60
CA TYR A 148 3.30 -20.53 6.97
C TYR A 148 2.75 -19.12 7.15
N VAL A 149 1.49 -18.99 7.55
CA VAL A 149 0.80 -17.70 7.67
C VAL A 149 0.80 -17.22 9.12
N HIS A 150 1.08 -15.95 9.33
CA HIS A 150 1.15 -15.33 10.66
C HIS A 150 0.30 -14.07 10.68
N VAL A 151 -0.41 -13.82 11.77
CA VAL A 151 -0.91 -12.46 12.03
C VAL A 151 0.26 -11.54 12.35
N THR A 152 0.14 -10.25 12.09
CA THR A 152 1.19 -9.26 12.45
C THR A 152 0.88 -8.50 13.74
N ALA A 153 -0.32 -8.67 14.28
CA ALA A 153 -0.75 -8.06 15.52
C ALA A 153 -1.86 -8.88 16.20
N LEU A 154 -1.86 -8.89 17.53
CA LEU A 154 -2.96 -9.36 18.36
C LEU A 154 -3.77 -8.15 18.81
N VAL A 155 -5.01 -8.05 18.31
CA VAL A 155 -5.85 -6.87 18.49
C VAL A 155 -6.87 -7.11 19.61
N GLY A 156 -6.60 -6.54 20.80
CA GLY A 156 -7.48 -6.58 21.97
C GLY A 156 -8.71 -5.69 21.83
N ARG A 157 -9.65 -6.07 20.97
CA ARG A 157 -10.87 -5.27 20.71
C ARG A 157 -12.14 -5.93 21.24
N GLY A 158 -12.99 -5.11 21.83
CA GLY A 158 -14.34 -5.50 22.25
C GLY A 158 -15.36 -5.24 21.14
N ARG A 159 -16.61 -5.01 21.54
CA ARG A 159 -17.67 -4.59 20.62
C ARG A 159 -17.25 -3.32 19.87
N LEU A 160 -17.28 -3.37 18.54
CA LEU A 160 -17.02 -2.20 17.70
C LEU A 160 -18.04 -1.09 17.96
N SER A 161 -17.56 0.15 18.01
CA SER A 161 -18.44 1.32 18.03
C SER A 161 -19.15 1.47 16.68
N LEU A 162 -20.25 2.24 16.66
CA LEU A 162 -20.93 2.60 15.40
C LEU A 162 -20.01 3.38 14.43
N GLY A 163 -18.90 3.92 14.93
CA GLY A 163 -17.88 4.65 14.18
C GLY A 163 -16.70 3.78 13.72
N SER A 164 -16.73 2.45 13.89
CA SER A 164 -15.58 1.59 13.57
C SER A 164 -15.88 0.59 12.45
N SER A 165 -15.10 0.65 11.37
CA SER A 165 -15.03 -0.42 10.35
C SER A 165 -13.62 -1.00 10.36
N HIS A 166 -13.49 -2.24 10.82
CA HIS A 166 -12.18 -2.87 10.97
C HIS A 166 -12.23 -4.38 10.73
N ILE A 167 -11.35 -4.86 9.84
CA ILE A 167 -11.15 -6.28 9.58
C ILE A 167 -9.94 -6.76 10.38
N ASP A 168 -10.12 -7.78 11.19
CA ASP A 168 -9.07 -8.34 12.05
C ASP A 168 -7.92 -8.96 11.24
N PRO A 169 -6.66 -8.88 11.69
CA PRO A 169 -5.57 -9.66 11.11
C PRO A 169 -5.87 -11.16 11.08
N VAL A 170 -6.56 -11.70 12.09
CA VAL A 170 -6.94 -13.12 12.15
C VAL A 170 -7.81 -13.51 10.95
N VAL A 171 -8.73 -12.64 10.54
CA VAL A 171 -9.60 -12.90 9.38
C VAL A 171 -8.77 -13.02 8.10
N ALA A 172 -7.88 -12.05 7.86
CA ALA A 172 -7.03 -12.06 6.67
C ALA A 172 -6.09 -13.28 6.66
N ALA A 173 -5.45 -13.58 7.80
CA ALA A 173 -4.58 -14.73 7.95
C ALA A 173 -5.31 -16.06 7.72
N THR A 174 -6.53 -16.22 8.25
CA THR A 174 -7.33 -17.45 8.07
C THR A 174 -7.74 -17.63 6.60
N ILE A 175 -8.15 -16.57 5.91
CA ILE A 175 -8.47 -16.65 4.48
C ILE A 175 -7.22 -17.00 3.67
N LEU A 176 -6.08 -16.34 3.92
CA LEU A 176 -4.86 -16.66 3.19
C LEU A 176 -4.41 -18.11 3.42
N TRP A 177 -4.43 -18.58 4.67
CA TRP A 177 -4.12 -19.98 5.00
C TRP A 177 -5.07 -20.96 4.30
N SER A 178 -6.36 -20.63 4.24
CA SER A 178 -7.36 -21.41 3.49
C SER A 178 -7.01 -21.51 2.01
N HIS A 179 -6.57 -20.40 1.41
CA HIS A 179 -6.14 -20.37 0.01
C HIS A 179 -4.76 -21.02 -0.18
N CYS A 180 -4.03 -21.32 0.89
CA CYS A 180 -2.75 -22.06 0.88
C CYS A 180 -2.93 -23.57 1.16
N GLY A 181 -4.16 -24.09 1.17
CA GLY A 181 -4.43 -25.53 1.23
C GLY A 181 -4.80 -26.07 2.61
N TYR A 182 -5.15 -25.21 3.58
CA TYR A 182 -5.67 -25.62 4.90
C TYR A 182 -4.72 -26.53 5.70
N LEU A 183 -3.41 -26.38 5.52
CA LEU A 183 -2.42 -27.29 6.09
C LEU A 183 -2.35 -27.14 7.63
N PRO A 184 -2.47 -28.23 8.41
CA PRO A 184 -2.39 -28.17 9.86
C PRO A 184 -1.05 -27.60 10.34
N GLY A 185 -1.08 -26.62 11.25
CA GLY A 185 0.13 -25.97 11.79
C GLY A 185 0.74 -24.89 10.89
N HIS A 186 0.11 -24.54 9.76
CA HIS A 186 0.59 -23.51 8.83
C HIS A 186 -0.06 -22.14 9.07
N ILE A 187 -0.63 -21.94 10.26
CA ILE A 187 -1.18 -20.66 10.66
C ILE A 187 -0.90 -20.39 12.14
N GLU A 188 -0.38 -19.21 12.45
CA GLU A 188 -0.08 -18.75 13.80
C GLU A 188 -0.92 -17.50 14.11
N TYR A 189 -1.82 -17.63 15.10
CA TYR A 189 -2.59 -16.53 15.64
C TYR A 189 -3.04 -16.84 17.06
N ALA A 190 -3.48 -15.81 17.78
CA ALA A 190 -4.14 -15.96 19.06
C ALA A 190 -5.23 -14.91 19.25
N THR A 191 -6.10 -15.14 20.22
CA THR A 191 -7.10 -14.18 20.66
C THR A 191 -6.66 -13.53 21.96
N VAL A 192 -7.01 -12.26 22.13
CA VAL A 192 -6.63 -11.46 23.30
C VAL A 192 -7.86 -10.72 23.82
N SER A 193 -7.87 -10.44 25.13
CA SER A 193 -9.00 -9.77 25.79
C SER A 193 -9.22 -8.35 25.27
N PRO A 194 -10.47 -7.88 25.23
CA PRO A 194 -10.76 -6.48 24.92
C PRO A 194 -10.33 -5.55 26.05
N TYR A 195 -9.92 -4.32 25.71
CA TYR A 195 -9.70 -3.30 26.73
C TYR A 195 -11.02 -2.85 27.38
N VAL A 196 -11.02 -2.74 28.71
CA VAL A 196 -12.16 -2.25 29.48
C VAL A 196 -11.80 -0.89 30.08
N SER A 197 -12.47 0.16 29.61
CA SER A 197 -12.31 1.51 30.16
C SER A 197 -13.62 2.29 30.11
N LYS A 198 -13.85 3.15 31.11
CA LYS A 198 -15.03 4.01 31.19
C LYS A 198 -14.85 5.31 30.42
N ALA A 199 -13.62 5.79 30.25
CA ALA A 199 -13.32 7.03 29.54
C ALA A 199 -11.89 7.03 28.93
N PRO A 200 -11.68 7.70 27.79
CA PRO A 200 -10.35 7.82 27.19
C PRO A 200 -9.40 8.65 28.06
N GLY A 201 -8.10 8.51 27.81
CA GLY A 201 -7.02 9.22 28.52
C GLY A 201 -6.24 8.30 29.46
N ALA A 202 -5.90 8.79 30.65
CA ALA A 202 -5.00 8.09 31.57
C ALA A 202 -5.58 6.74 32.06
N GLU A 203 -6.90 6.67 32.31
CA GLU A 203 -7.59 5.43 32.70
C GLU A 203 -7.53 4.39 31.58
N GLY A 204 -7.96 4.74 30.36
CA GLY A 204 -7.92 3.84 29.21
C GLY A 204 -6.53 3.31 28.91
N ARG A 205 -5.51 4.18 28.96
CA ARG A 205 -4.10 3.79 28.77
C ARG A 205 -3.59 2.87 29.89
N ARG A 206 -4.08 3.05 31.13
CA ARG A 206 -3.75 2.14 32.24
C ARG A 206 -4.36 0.77 31.99
N ALA A 207 -5.62 0.70 31.57
CA ALA A 207 -6.29 -0.57 31.25
C ALA A 207 -5.55 -1.34 30.13
N VAL A 208 -5.07 -0.65 29.09
CA VAL A 208 -4.22 -1.25 28.05
C VAL A 208 -2.95 -1.87 28.65
N ARG A 209 -2.22 -1.11 29.47
CA ARG A 209 -0.97 -1.62 30.09
C ARG A 209 -1.22 -2.82 30.98
N GLU A 210 -2.30 -2.81 31.76
CA GLU A 210 -2.68 -3.93 32.63
C GLU A 210 -2.99 -5.19 31.81
N GLU A 211 -3.72 -5.06 30.69
CA GLU A 211 -3.98 -6.20 29.81
C GLU A 211 -2.71 -6.70 29.11
N ILE A 212 -1.87 -5.82 28.56
CA ILE A 212 -0.59 -6.22 27.94
C ILE A 212 0.29 -6.96 28.96
N ALA A 213 0.40 -6.47 30.20
CA ALA A 213 1.17 -7.14 31.25
C ALA A 213 0.63 -8.54 31.55
N LYS A 214 -0.68 -8.77 31.51
CA LYS A 214 -1.26 -10.12 31.65
C LYS A 214 -0.88 -11.00 30.45
N LEU A 215 -0.94 -10.48 29.22
CA LEU A 215 -0.57 -11.22 28.02
C LEU A 215 0.90 -11.66 28.07
N GLU A 216 1.79 -10.80 28.57
CA GLU A 216 3.23 -11.09 28.72
C GLU A 216 3.52 -12.25 29.69
N THR A 217 2.63 -12.51 30.65
CA THR A 217 2.76 -13.69 31.55
C THR A 217 2.26 -15.00 30.92
N ASN A 218 1.52 -14.94 29.82
CA ASN A 218 0.98 -16.11 29.15
C ASN A 218 1.97 -16.65 28.11
N GLN A 219 2.65 -17.74 28.44
CA GLN A 219 3.68 -18.33 27.58
C GLN A 219 3.13 -18.77 26.22
N THR A 220 1.93 -19.33 26.14
CA THR A 220 1.33 -19.75 24.85
C THR A 220 1.11 -18.56 23.92
N LEU A 221 0.69 -17.41 24.45
CA LEU A 221 0.56 -16.19 23.66
C LEU A 221 1.93 -15.66 23.22
N MET A 222 2.90 -15.64 24.14
CA MET A 222 4.26 -15.18 23.83
C MET A 222 4.96 -16.08 22.80
N ASP A 223 4.64 -17.37 22.75
CA ASP A 223 5.14 -18.29 21.72
C ASP A 223 4.65 -17.87 20.33
N VAL A 224 3.38 -17.47 20.20
CA VAL A 224 2.83 -16.93 18.94
C VAL A 224 3.57 -15.65 18.55
N ILE A 225 3.79 -14.72 19.48
CA ILE A 225 4.54 -13.48 19.21
C ILE A 225 5.97 -13.77 18.73
N ARG A 226 6.68 -14.69 19.39
CA ARG A 226 8.05 -15.07 18.99
C ARG A 226 8.10 -15.68 17.58
N ARG A 227 7.03 -16.36 17.15
CA ARG A 227 6.92 -16.89 15.77
C ARG A 227 6.63 -15.80 14.74
N ILE A 228 5.78 -14.83 15.10
CA ILE A 228 5.52 -13.64 14.28
C ILE A 228 6.82 -12.86 14.02
N ASP A 229 7.73 -12.77 14.98
CA ASP A 229 9.02 -12.08 14.81
C ASP A 229 9.92 -12.75 13.76
N GLY A 230 9.63 -14.01 13.41
CA GLY A 230 10.33 -14.80 12.42
C GLY A 230 9.90 -14.55 10.96
N ILE A 231 8.90 -13.70 10.69
CA ILE A 231 8.37 -13.55 9.32
C ILE A 231 9.41 -13.07 8.30
N ASP A 232 9.32 -13.61 7.09
CA ASP A 232 10.18 -13.31 5.93
C ASP A 232 9.58 -12.21 5.03
N ILE A 233 8.24 -12.24 4.93
CA ILE A 233 7.45 -11.34 4.09
C ILE A 233 6.30 -10.81 4.93
N ALA A 234 6.12 -9.49 4.97
CA ALA A 234 4.99 -8.85 5.64
C ALA A 234 4.09 -8.15 4.60
N PHE A 235 2.80 -8.48 4.57
CA PHE A 235 1.76 -7.72 3.87
C PHE A 235 1.04 -6.82 4.87
N VAL A 236 1.24 -5.51 4.72
CA VAL A 236 0.88 -4.51 5.72
C VAL A 236 0.07 -3.37 5.14
N SER A 237 -0.86 -2.82 5.91
CA SER A 237 -1.57 -1.57 5.57
C SER A 237 -1.03 -0.41 6.40
N MET A 238 -1.23 0.79 5.86
CA MET A 238 -0.96 2.05 6.53
C MET A 238 -2.27 2.82 6.70
N GLY A 239 -2.32 3.67 7.71
CA GLY A 239 -3.44 4.58 7.89
C GLY A 239 -3.02 5.90 8.51
N THR A 240 -4.04 6.67 8.90
CA THR A 240 -3.87 8.00 9.50
C THR A 240 -4.49 8.05 10.88
N VAL A 241 -3.91 8.86 11.75
CA VAL A 241 -4.31 9.01 13.15
C VAL A 241 -5.59 9.86 13.30
N ASN A 242 -5.94 10.69 12.30
CA ASN A 242 -7.15 11.49 12.34
C ASN A 242 -7.81 11.62 10.95
N PRO A 243 -8.44 10.56 10.43
CA PRO A 243 -9.08 10.60 9.12
C PRO A 243 -10.31 11.51 9.07
N GLY A 244 -10.89 11.85 10.22
CA GLY A 244 -12.07 12.71 10.32
C GLY A 244 -11.84 14.15 9.82
N ARG A 245 -10.59 14.61 9.76
CA ARG A 245 -10.18 15.84 9.07
C ARG A 245 -9.93 15.64 7.58
N VAL A 246 -9.73 14.41 7.12
CA VAL A 246 -9.20 14.10 5.78
C VAL A 246 -10.32 13.91 4.75
N ASN A 247 -11.34 13.08 5.03
CA ASN A 247 -12.47 12.88 4.10
C ASN A 247 -13.66 12.12 4.73
N PRO A 248 -14.93 12.49 4.49
CA PRO A 248 -16.11 11.70 4.87
C PRO A 248 -16.11 10.24 4.35
N ILE A 249 -15.56 10.00 3.16
CA ILE A 249 -15.44 8.68 2.52
C ILE A 249 -14.59 7.73 3.38
N THR A 250 -13.60 8.26 4.09
CA THR A 250 -12.58 7.47 4.80
C THR A 250 -12.66 7.55 6.31
N ARG A 251 -13.61 8.32 6.86
CA ARG A 251 -13.70 8.68 8.28
C ARG A 251 -13.47 7.53 9.26
N ASN A 252 -13.91 6.32 8.88
CA ASN A 252 -13.89 5.13 9.74
C ASN A 252 -13.17 3.91 9.11
N ARG A 253 -12.46 4.10 7.99
CA ARG A 253 -11.98 2.99 7.14
C ARG A 253 -10.45 2.96 6.96
N VAL A 254 -9.76 4.05 7.27
CA VAL A 254 -8.30 4.20 7.04
C VAL A 254 -7.55 4.49 8.34
N THR A 255 -8.01 3.91 9.45
CA THR A 255 -7.42 4.12 10.77
C THR A 255 -7.76 2.98 11.73
N MET A 256 -6.86 2.65 12.65
CA MET A 256 -7.23 1.90 13.85
C MET A 256 -7.73 2.78 14.99
N THR A 257 -7.66 4.11 14.91
CA THR A 257 -8.03 4.97 16.06
C THR A 257 -9.48 4.80 16.47
N SER A 258 -10.35 4.33 15.56
CA SER A 258 -11.74 3.99 15.89
C SER A 258 -11.82 2.82 16.89
N LEU A 259 -10.86 1.88 16.86
CA LEU A 259 -10.75 0.81 17.85
C LEU A 259 -10.37 1.32 19.24
N LEU A 260 -9.84 2.54 19.31
CA LEU A 260 -9.26 3.13 20.51
C LEU A 260 -10.13 4.23 21.12
N GLU A 261 -11.35 4.48 20.63
CA GLU A 261 -12.20 5.59 21.09
C GLU A 261 -12.38 5.68 22.62
N LYS A 262 -12.46 4.52 23.30
CA LYS A 262 -12.57 4.43 24.78
C LYS A 262 -11.23 4.52 25.51
N ILE A 263 -10.12 4.53 24.78
CA ILE A 263 -8.76 4.47 25.29
C ILE A 263 -8.04 5.79 25.07
N VAL A 264 -8.06 6.29 23.84
CA VAL A 264 -7.43 7.54 23.42
C VAL A 264 -8.20 8.12 22.25
N THR A 265 -8.35 9.44 22.22
CA THR A 265 -8.99 10.13 21.10
C THR A 265 -7.97 10.40 19.96
N PRO A 266 -8.42 10.48 18.70
CA PRO A 266 -7.59 10.93 17.57
C PRO A 266 -6.84 12.24 17.85
N ALA A 267 -7.53 13.21 18.48
CA ALA A 267 -6.95 14.51 18.81
C ALA A 267 -5.81 14.42 19.84
N GLN A 268 -5.89 13.51 20.81
CA GLN A 268 -4.81 13.28 21.76
C GLN A 268 -3.58 12.67 21.07
N LEU A 269 -3.78 11.73 20.14
CA LEU A 269 -2.67 11.16 19.37
C LEU A 269 -1.98 12.21 18.48
N GLU A 270 -2.74 13.10 17.85
CA GLU A 270 -2.18 14.25 17.11
C GLU A 270 -1.39 15.18 18.02
N GLN A 271 -1.93 15.56 19.18
CA GLN A 271 -1.24 16.39 20.18
C GLN A 271 0.05 15.74 20.68
N GLU A 272 0.08 14.41 20.74
CA GLU A 272 1.25 13.63 21.11
C GLU A 272 2.31 13.52 20.00
N GLY A 273 2.02 14.04 18.80
CA GLY A 273 2.90 14.09 17.64
C GLY A 273 2.74 12.94 16.65
N ALA A 274 1.72 12.08 16.80
CA ALA A 274 1.49 10.98 15.87
C ALA A 274 0.94 11.53 14.54
N VAL A 275 1.55 11.14 13.43
CA VAL A 275 1.21 11.63 12.08
C VAL A 275 0.62 10.55 11.17
N GLY A 276 0.82 9.29 11.55
CA GLY A 276 0.41 8.12 10.81
C GLY A 276 0.57 6.87 11.65
N GLU A 277 0.17 5.76 11.06
CA GLU A 277 0.25 4.44 11.67
C GLU A 277 0.52 3.40 10.60
N MET A 278 1.21 2.32 10.97
CA MET A 278 1.39 1.14 10.14
C MET A 278 1.30 -0.09 11.03
N VAL A 279 0.43 -1.05 10.69
CA VAL A 279 0.16 -2.26 11.48
C VAL A 279 -0.07 -1.96 12.97
N TYR A 280 -1.01 -1.07 13.27
CA TYR A 280 -1.37 -0.73 14.66
C TYR A 280 -0.30 0.02 15.44
N CYS A 281 0.80 0.41 14.79
CA CYS A 281 1.89 1.16 15.39
C CYS A 281 1.86 2.60 14.90
N CYS A 282 1.52 3.54 15.78
CA CYS A 282 1.64 4.97 15.48
C CYS A 282 3.10 5.39 15.33
N PHE A 283 3.34 6.41 14.51
CA PHE A 283 4.66 7.02 14.35
C PHE A 283 4.57 8.55 14.23
N ASP A 284 5.65 9.24 14.61
CA ASP A 284 5.77 10.70 14.47
C ASP A 284 6.30 11.13 13.09
N ALA A 285 6.50 12.44 12.88
CA ALA A 285 7.01 13.00 11.64
C ALA A 285 8.44 12.55 11.27
N GLN A 286 9.19 11.99 12.22
CA GLN A 286 10.51 11.39 12.03
C GLN A 286 10.41 9.86 11.86
N GLY A 287 9.18 9.33 11.85
CA GLY A 287 8.86 7.92 11.77
C GLY A 287 9.22 7.13 13.02
N ASN A 288 9.41 7.77 14.17
CA ASN A 288 9.70 7.07 15.41
C ASN A 288 8.41 6.60 16.08
N TRP A 289 8.46 5.40 16.66
CA TRP A 289 7.43 4.91 17.57
C TRP A 289 7.79 5.23 19.02
N GLN A 290 6.79 5.34 19.88
CA GLN A 290 6.97 5.61 21.31
C GLN A 290 6.12 4.64 22.13
N LYS A 291 6.62 4.22 23.31
CA LYS A 291 5.92 3.27 24.22
C LYS A 291 4.52 3.75 24.62
N LYS A 292 4.28 5.06 24.66
CA LYS A 292 2.94 5.62 24.91
C LYS A 292 1.92 5.26 23.82
N TRP A 293 2.35 4.80 22.65
CA TRP A 293 1.49 4.31 21.57
C TRP A 293 1.41 2.79 21.49
N GLU A 294 1.87 2.09 22.53
CA GLU A 294 1.70 0.66 22.66
C GLU A 294 0.26 0.34 23.07
N PHE A 295 -0.60 0.25 22.06
CA PHE A 295 -2.01 -0.11 22.26
C PHE A 295 -2.29 -1.57 22.01
N PHE A 296 -1.50 -2.22 21.14
CA PHE A 296 -1.70 -3.59 20.70
C PHE A 296 -0.36 -4.33 20.76
N VAL A 297 -0.41 -5.65 20.88
CA VAL A 297 0.79 -6.49 20.81
C VAL A 297 1.06 -6.79 19.33
N THR A 298 2.16 -6.28 18.80
CA THR A 298 2.52 -6.41 17.38
C THR A 298 3.81 -7.20 17.21
N ALA A 299 4.18 -7.50 15.97
CA ALA A 299 5.53 -7.98 15.66
C ALA A 299 6.60 -7.06 16.30
N GLY A 300 7.64 -7.67 16.85
CA GLY A 300 8.72 -7.03 17.59
C GLY A 300 8.41 -6.71 19.05
N HIS A 301 7.22 -7.07 19.58
CA HIS A 301 6.84 -6.79 20.97
C HIS A 301 7.85 -7.34 21.98
N GLY A 302 8.18 -6.55 22.99
CA GLY A 302 9.17 -6.91 24.01
C GLY A 302 10.63 -6.92 23.52
N THR A 303 10.89 -6.57 22.26
CA THR A 303 12.25 -6.47 21.70
C THR A 303 12.67 -5.02 21.50
N ARG A 304 13.93 -4.80 21.11
CA ARG A 304 14.42 -3.47 20.68
C ARG A 304 13.77 -2.95 19.39
N TYR A 305 12.99 -3.78 18.69
CA TYR A 305 12.34 -3.47 17.43
C TYR A 305 10.83 -3.30 17.57
N ALA A 306 10.32 -3.03 18.78
CA ALA A 306 8.89 -2.81 18.97
C ALA A 306 8.34 -1.67 18.08
N GLY A 307 7.07 -1.81 17.69
CA GLY A 307 6.40 -0.80 16.88
C GLY A 307 6.80 -0.85 15.40
N VAL A 308 6.91 0.31 14.75
CA VAL A 308 7.33 0.40 13.34
C VAL A 308 8.80 0.03 13.11
N GLU A 309 9.61 -0.03 14.17
CA GLU A 309 11.03 -0.42 14.08
C GLU A 309 11.21 -1.86 13.60
N PHE A 310 10.25 -2.75 13.86
CA PHE A 310 10.24 -4.12 13.36
C PHE A 310 10.32 -4.15 11.83
N TYR A 311 9.47 -3.37 11.17
CA TYR A 311 9.40 -3.32 9.71
C TYR A 311 10.59 -2.60 9.10
N LYS A 312 11.09 -1.54 9.75
CA LYS A 312 12.37 -0.92 9.35
C LYS A 312 13.52 -1.92 9.42
N HIS A 313 13.55 -2.75 10.46
CA HIS A 313 14.54 -3.82 10.59
C HIS A 313 14.40 -4.89 9.51
N MET A 314 13.18 -5.32 9.18
CA MET A 314 12.93 -6.21 8.04
C MET A 314 13.48 -5.62 6.74
N VAL A 315 13.17 -4.35 6.45
CA VAL A 315 13.67 -3.67 5.25
C VAL A 315 15.20 -3.59 5.24
N ALA A 316 15.82 -3.25 6.39
CA ALA A 316 17.27 -3.14 6.52
C ALA A 316 18.00 -4.48 6.36
N THR A 317 17.35 -5.59 6.70
CA THR A 317 17.89 -6.95 6.55
C THR A 317 17.52 -7.61 5.22
N GLY A 318 16.86 -6.87 4.32
CA GLY A 318 16.52 -7.33 2.97
C GLY A 318 15.22 -8.13 2.87
N ARG A 319 14.55 -8.40 4.00
CA ARG A 319 13.20 -9.01 4.06
C ARG A 319 12.15 -8.10 3.42
N LYS A 320 11.04 -8.68 2.98
CA LYS A 320 10.02 -7.94 2.21
C LYS A 320 8.96 -7.38 3.14
N VAL A 321 8.68 -6.09 2.97
CA VAL A 321 7.53 -5.43 3.57
C VAL A 321 6.73 -4.80 2.43
N VAL A 322 5.59 -5.42 2.12
CA VAL A 322 4.63 -5.05 1.08
C VAL A 322 3.56 -4.17 1.72
N CYS A 323 3.63 -2.88 1.47
CA CYS A 323 2.75 -1.89 2.07
C CYS A 323 1.66 -1.44 1.09
N PHE A 324 0.40 -1.44 1.54
CA PHE A 324 -0.71 -0.79 0.86
C PHE A 324 -0.85 0.64 1.38
N GLY A 325 -0.85 1.63 0.48
CA GLY A 325 -1.04 3.03 0.87
C GLY A 325 -1.49 3.92 -0.29
N GLY A 326 -2.41 4.84 -0.04
CA GLY A 326 -3.08 5.64 -1.08
C GLY A 326 -3.42 7.09 -0.72
N PRO A 327 -4.47 7.67 -1.35
CA PRO A 327 -4.58 9.13 -1.49
C PRO A 327 -4.91 9.84 -0.17
N PHE A 328 -5.53 9.14 0.78
CA PHE A 328 -5.98 9.69 2.07
C PHE A 328 -4.92 9.64 3.18
N MET A 329 -3.70 9.22 2.85
CA MET A 329 -2.61 9.02 3.83
C MET A 329 -1.26 9.51 3.29
N LEU A 330 -1.26 10.49 2.37
CA LEU A 330 -0.05 11.02 1.73
C LEU A 330 1.04 11.43 2.72
N ASN A 331 0.68 12.06 3.84
CA ASN A 331 1.66 12.47 4.86
C ASN A 331 2.31 11.25 5.54
N ALA A 332 1.50 10.25 5.92
CA ALA A 332 1.99 9.00 6.49
C ALA A 332 2.91 8.26 5.49
N ILE A 333 2.51 8.18 4.21
CA ILE A 333 3.32 7.59 3.13
C ILE A 333 4.67 8.28 3.01
N LYS A 334 4.70 9.62 2.98
CA LYS A 334 5.95 10.39 2.85
C LYS A 334 6.91 10.08 4.00
N VAL A 335 6.40 10.00 5.22
CA VAL A 335 7.21 9.64 6.39
C VAL A 335 7.72 8.20 6.26
N ALA A 336 6.82 7.24 6.02
CA ALA A 336 7.15 5.82 5.91
C ALA A 336 8.21 5.53 4.83
N LEU A 337 8.12 6.20 3.67
CA LEU A 337 9.13 6.16 2.61
C LEU A 337 10.47 6.75 3.08
N LYS A 338 10.47 7.95 3.67
CA LYS A 338 11.71 8.59 4.15
C LYS A 338 12.42 7.75 5.22
N THR A 339 11.65 7.04 6.04
CA THR A 339 12.15 6.27 7.18
C THR A 339 12.24 4.78 6.90
N LYS A 340 12.12 4.36 5.64
CA LYS A 340 12.36 2.99 5.15
C LYS A 340 11.51 1.92 5.85
N MET A 341 10.23 2.22 6.10
CA MET A 341 9.32 1.29 6.78
C MET A 341 8.86 0.14 5.89
N PHE A 342 8.92 0.31 4.56
CA PHE A 342 8.61 -0.74 3.60
C PHE A 342 9.54 -0.70 2.39
N ASN A 343 9.58 -1.78 1.60
CA ASN A 343 10.38 -1.85 0.38
C ASN A 343 9.60 -2.31 -0.86
N VAL A 344 8.33 -2.65 -0.70
CA VAL A 344 7.40 -2.84 -1.80
C VAL A 344 6.16 -2.02 -1.52
N TRP A 345 5.69 -1.26 -2.50
CA TRP A 345 4.56 -0.36 -2.33
C TRP A 345 3.45 -0.65 -3.34
N ILE A 346 2.23 -0.83 -2.85
CA ILE A 346 1.01 -0.97 -3.65
C ILE A 346 0.20 0.30 -3.48
N THR A 347 -0.06 0.99 -4.60
CA THR A 347 -0.70 2.31 -4.59
C THR A 347 -1.48 2.59 -5.88
N ASP A 348 -2.13 3.75 -5.95
CA ASP A 348 -2.80 4.26 -7.14
C ASP A 348 -1.95 5.31 -7.86
N GLU A 349 -2.28 5.56 -9.13
CA GLU A 349 -1.56 6.51 -9.96
C GLU A 349 -1.55 7.94 -9.40
N TYR A 350 -2.65 8.41 -8.82
CA TYR A 350 -2.71 9.76 -8.25
C TYR A 350 -1.73 9.89 -7.09
N THR A 351 -1.75 8.95 -6.15
CA THR A 351 -0.82 8.92 -5.01
C THR A 351 0.63 8.78 -5.47
N ALA A 352 0.90 7.89 -6.43
CA ALA A 352 2.23 7.72 -7.00
C ALA A 352 2.77 9.01 -7.63
N ARG A 353 1.94 9.75 -8.38
CA ARG A 353 2.30 11.07 -8.95
C ARG A 353 2.65 12.07 -7.85
N GLN A 354 1.79 12.20 -6.84
CA GLN A 354 2.01 13.11 -5.71
C GLN A 354 3.34 12.84 -4.99
N ILE A 355 3.74 11.57 -4.87
CA ILE A 355 5.02 11.19 -4.27
C ILE A 355 6.19 11.42 -5.23
N ALA A 356 6.07 11.01 -6.49
CA ALA A 356 7.12 11.12 -7.50
C ALA A 356 7.47 12.58 -7.85
N GLU A 357 6.50 13.48 -7.78
CA GLU A 357 6.61 14.89 -8.18
C GLU A 357 6.79 15.83 -6.98
N SER A 358 6.65 15.34 -5.75
CA SER A 358 7.01 16.11 -4.56
C SER A 358 8.51 16.36 -4.48
N ASP A 359 8.91 17.50 -3.91
CA ASP A 359 10.31 17.79 -3.57
C ASP A 359 10.82 16.90 -2.42
#